data_AF-A0A2E3DCF6-F1
#
_entry.id   AF-A0A2E3DCF6-F1
#
_cell.length_a   1.000
_cell.length_b   1.000
_cell.length_c   1.000
_cell.angle_alpha   90.00
_cell.angle_beta   90.00
_cell.angle_gamma   90.00
#
_symmetry.space_group_name_H-M   'P 1'
#
loop_
_entity.id
_entity.type
_entity.pdbx_description
1 polymer ?
#
loop_
_entity_poly.entity_id
_entity_poly.type
_entity_poly.pdbx_seq_one_letter_code
_entity_poly.pdbx_strand_id
1 'polypeptide(L)'
;MTKKTSDNPLDNYFAVERSMVECPAYRSLSLVAREVLRALQYRCRPWSQNGRVRGGVQDLCEEVGIADLKTLRQGLKDLEARGFIVETFCPKKGQKLVKRWALTCYPIDGAPQPLRSYLLWTPKRKDFQLPTAPKYNPVDDEFIYVSSGKKKPVEKEEEHPVDQIAPKGIESYRLSRPAVRVDEKEEELQF
;
A
#
# COMPACT_ATOMS: atom_id res chain seq x y z
N MET A 1 -2.50 -24.21 -29.57
CA MET A 1 -2.90 -22.89 -30.09
C MET A 1 -2.70 -21.85 -29.00
N THR A 2 -1.55 -21.19 -28.98
CA THR A 2 -1.27 -20.08 -28.05
C THR A 2 -1.91 -18.81 -28.63
N LYS A 3 -2.86 -18.21 -27.91
CA LYS A 3 -3.43 -16.91 -28.27
C LYS A 3 -2.29 -15.89 -28.22
N LYS A 4 -1.88 -15.37 -29.38
CA LYS A 4 -1.09 -14.14 -29.47
C LYS A 4 -1.96 -13.02 -28.90
N THR A 5 -1.73 -12.64 -27.65
CA THR A 5 -2.13 -11.33 -27.16
C THR A 5 -1.40 -10.32 -28.04
N SER A 6 -2.16 -9.59 -28.86
CA SER A 6 -1.65 -8.45 -29.59
C SER A 6 -1.11 -7.47 -28.57
N ASP A 7 0.20 -7.29 -28.51
CA ASP A 7 0.85 -6.20 -27.77
C ASP A 7 0.44 -4.88 -28.42
N ASN A 8 -0.75 -4.40 -28.09
CA ASN A 8 -1.19 -3.09 -28.49
C ASN A 8 -0.48 -2.12 -27.52
N PRO A 9 0.41 -1.23 -27.98
CA PRO A 9 1.14 -0.32 -27.10
C PRO A 9 0.21 0.62 -26.30
N LEU A 10 -1.06 0.66 -26.66
CA LEU A 10 -2.15 1.35 -25.96
C LEU A 10 -2.63 0.64 -24.68
N ASP A 11 -2.25 -0.62 -24.46
CA ASP A 11 -2.66 -1.40 -23.28
C ASP A 11 -1.83 -1.08 -22.01
N ASN A 12 -0.74 -0.32 -22.15
CA ASN A 12 0.10 0.14 -21.03
C ASN A 12 -0.43 1.45 -20.44
N TYR A 13 -1.56 1.37 -19.75
CA TYR A 13 -2.10 2.49 -18.98
C TYR A 13 -2.05 2.20 -17.47
N PHE A 14 -1.88 3.27 -16.69
CA PHE A 14 -2.14 3.25 -15.26
C PHE A 14 -3.39 4.10 -15.00
N ALA A 15 -4.38 3.52 -14.34
CA ALA A 15 -5.55 4.26 -13.89
C ALA A 15 -5.24 4.82 -12.50
N VAL A 16 -5.44 6.12 -12.37
CA VAL A 16 -5.42 6.83 -11.09
C VAL A 16 -6.85 7.14 -10.72
N GLU A 17 -7.22 6.88 -9.47
CA GLU A 17 -8.53 7.25 -8.96
C GLU A 17 -8.68 8.78 -8.96
N ARG A 18 -9.78 9.31 -9.49
CA ARG A 18 -10.02 10.75 -9.54
C ARG A 18 -9.93 11.40 -8.15
N SER A 19 -10.48 10.74 -7.14
CA SER A 19 -10.42 11.17 -5.73
C SER A 19 -8.99 11.34 -5.23
N MET A 20 -8.06 10.53 -5.73
CA MET A 20 -6.63 10.62 -5.40
C MET A 20 -6.02 11.88 -5.99
N VAL A 21 -6.26 12.18 -7.28
CA VAL A 21 -5.66 13.35 -7.95
C VAL A 21 -6.24 14.67 -7.41
N GLU A 22 -7.51 14.67 -7.04
CA GLU A 22 -8.20 15.86 -6.54
C GLU A 22 -7.88 16.17 -5.07
N CYS A 23 -7.38 15.21 -4.29
CA CYS A 23 -7.14 15.43 -2.87
C CYS A 23 -5.96 16.41 -2.61
N PRO A 24 -6.02 17.20 -1.52
CA PRO A 24 -4.93 18.13 -1.16
C PRO A 24 -3.58 17.44 -0.96
N ALA A 25 -3.59 16.21 -0.44
CA ALA A 25 -2.39 15.41 -0.21
C ALA A 25 -1.63 15.20 -1.52
N TYR A 26 -2.29 14.71 -2.57
CA TYR A 26 -1.66 14.45 -3.86
C TYR A 26 -1.14 15.74 -4.52
N ARG A 27 -1.95 16.80 -4.48
CA ARG A 27 -1.56 18.10 -5.04
C ARG A 27 -0.31 18.68 -4.37
N SER A 28 -0.12 18.41 -3.08
CA SER A 28 1.06 18.85 -2.33
C SER A 28 2.32 18.00 -2.55
N LEU A 29 2.21 16.83 -3.21
CA LEU A 29 3.38 15.99 -3.50
C LEU A 29 4.36 16.69 -4.42
N SER A 30 5.66 16.47 -4.16
CA SER A 30 6.71 16.79 -5.12
C SER A 30 6.54 15.97 -6.41
N LEU A 31 7.08 16.47 -7.54
CA LEU A 31 7.03 15.76 -8.82
C LEU A 31 7.64 14.36 -8.70
N VAL A 32 8.80 14.26 -8.02
CA VAL A 32 9.49 13.00 -7.73
C VAL A 32 8.56 12.04 -6.99
N ALA A 33 7.88 12.50 -5.93
CA ALA A 33 7.01 11.64 -5.16
C ALA A 33 5.81 11.13 -5.97
N ARG A 34 5.26 11.93 -6.90
CA ARG A 34 4.19 11.48 -7.81
C ARG A 34 4.66 10.40 -8.77
N GLU A 35 5.85 10.54 -9.34
CA GLU A 35 6.44 9.52 -10.22
C GLU A 35 6.73 8.22 -9.47
N VAL A 36 7.25 8.33 -8.24
CA VAL A 36 7.46 7.16 -7.36
C VAL A 36 6.13 6.48 -7.06
N LEU A 37 5.08 7.23 -6.72
CA LEU A 37 3.75 6.67 -6.47
C LEU A 37 3.23 5.91 -7.69
N ARG A 38 3.42 6.45 -8.91
CA ARG A 38 3.04 5.77 -10.15
C ARG A 38 3.76 4.43 -10.30
N ALA A 39 5.07 4.39 -10.09
CA ALA A 39 5.84 3.14 -10.18
C ALA A 39 5.38 2.11 -9.13
N LEU A 40 5.15 2.56 -7.89
CA LEU A 40 4.62 1.68 -6.84
C LEU A 40 3.22 1.12 -7.22
N GLN A 41 2.33 1.95 -7.77
CA GLN A 41 1.01 1.51 -8.23
C GLN A 41 1.10 0.53 -9.40
N TYR A 42 2.05 0.75 -10.32
CA TYR A 42 2.32 -0.16 -11.43
C TYR A 42 2.73 -1.55 -10.92
N ARG A 43 3.64 -1.61 -9.92
CA ARG A 43 4.05 -2.86 -9.27
C ARG A 43 2.90 -3.60 -8.55
N CYS A 44 1.88 -2.88 -8.07
CA CYS A 44 0.78 -3.48 -7.31
C CYS A 44 -0.40 -3.98 -8.15
N ARG A 45 -0.49 -3.66 -9.45
CA ARG A 45 -1.61 -4.09 -10.32
C ARG A 45 -1.56 -5.58 -10.69
N PRO A 46 -2.72 -6.25 -10.95
CA PRO A 46 -3.99 -6.21 -10.24
C PRO A 46 -4.19 -7.36 -9.23
N TRP A 47 -3.25 -8.30 -9.10
CA TRP A 47 -3.48 -9.58 -8.37
C TRP A 47 -2.44 -9.92 -7.30
N SER A 48 -1.41 -9.09 -7.11
CA SER A 48 -0.18 -9.67 -6.57
C SER A 48 -0.06 -9.65 -5.04
N GLN A 49 -0.38 -8.58 -4.28
CA GLN A 49 0.19 -8.51 -2.91
C GLN A 49 -0.57 -7.69 -1.83
N ASN A 50 -1.91 -7.56 -1.83
CA ASN A 50 -2.62 -6.80 -0.77
C ASN A 50 -2.01 -5.40 -0.54
N GLY A 51 -1.77 -4.67 -1.64
CA GLY A 51 -1.13 -3.35 -1.58
C GLY A 51 0.34 -3.33 -1.15
N ARG A 52 0.96 -4.47 -0.81
CA ARG A 52 2.38 -4.55 -0.46
C ARG A 52 3.23 -4.31 -1.70
N VAL A 53 4.26 -3.49 -1.53
CA VAL A 53 5.30 -3.28 -2.52
C VAL A 53 6.57 -3.90 -2.00
N ARG A 54 7.02 -4.97 -2.67
CA ARG A 54 8.33 -5.58 -2.47
C ARG A 54 9.35 -4.94 -3.43
N GLY A 55 10.60 -4.86 -2.98
CA GLY A 55 11.72 -4.44 -3.83
C GLY A 55 12.68 -3.50 -3.12
N GLY A 56 13.95 -3.57 -3.50
CA GLY A 56 14.98 -2.67 -3.00
C GLY A 56 14.69 -1.23 -3.39
N VAL A 57 15.15 -0.28 -2.56
CA VAL A 57 15.19 1.14 -2.94
C VAL A 57 15.99 1.32 -4.24
N GLN A 58 17.01 0.49 -4.47
CA GLN A 58 17.83 0.54 -5.66
C GLN A 58 17.06 0.12 -6.92
N ASP A 59 16.38 -1.02 -6.90
CA ASP A 59 15.55 -1.49 -8.03
C ASP A 59 14.46 -0.47 -8.38
N LEU A 60 13.87 0.18 -7.37
CA LEU A 60 12.89 1.24 -7.59
C LEU A 60 13.52 2.50 -8.19
N CYS A 61 14.78 2.78 -7.87
CA CYS A 61 15.52 3.91 -8.43
C CYS A 61 15.73 3.73 -9.94
N GLU A 62 16.14 2.53 -10.33
CA GLU A 62 16.33 2.15 -11.72
C GLU A 62 15.01 2.16 -12.50
N GLU A 63 13.93 1.63 -11.92
CA GLU A 63 12.61 1.61 -12.56
C GLU A 63 12.02 3.01 -12.78
N VAL A 64 12.17 3.90 -11.80
CA VAL A 64 11.68 5.28 -11.93
C VAL A 64 12.62 6.13 -12.82
N GLY A 65 13.83 5.66 -13.09
CA GLY A 65 14.84 6.41 -13.84
C GLY A 65 15.45 7.56 -13.04
N ILE A 66 15.48 7.46 -11.71
CA ILE A 66 16.13 8.46 -10.85
C ILE A 66 17.58 8.05 -10.65
N ALA A 67 18.53 8.93 -10.95
CA ALA A 67 19.95 8.62 -10.78
C ALA A 67 20.41 8.62 -9.31
N ASP A 68 19.80 9.46 -8.47
CA ASP A 68 20.20 9.65 -7.08
C ASP A 68 19.24 8.97 -6.08
N LEU A 69 19.76 7.99 -5.35
CA LEU A 69 19.05 7.28 -4.29
C LEU A 69 18.53 8.20 -3.17
N LYS A 70 19.21 9.31 -2.88
CA LYS A 70 18.74 10.24 -1.84
C LYS A 70 17.45 10.92 -2.27
N THR A 71 17.34 11.29 -3.54
CA THR A 71 16.16 11.89 -4.14
C THR A 71 14.97 10.93 -4.08
N LEU A 72 15.17 9.66 -4.43
CA LEU A 72 14.15 8.63 -4.31
C LEU A 72 13.68 8.46 -2.85
N ARG A 73 14.62 8.36 -1.90
CA ARG A 73 14.29 8.24 -0.47
C ARG A 73 13.49 9.44 0.03
N GLN A 74 13.79 10.64 -0.46
CA GLN A 74 13.02 11.82 -0.12
C GLN A 74 11.60 11.73 -0.69
N GLY A 75 11.42 11.27 -1.93
CA GLY A 75 10.10 11.00 -2.52
C GLY A 75 9.29 9.98 -1.72
N LEU A 76 9.92 8.88 -1.26
CA LEU A 76 9.27 7.90 -0.39
C LEU A 76 8.84 8.50 0.94
N LYS A 77 9.67 9.33 1.59
CA LYS A 77 9.30 10.06 2.80
C LYS A 77 8.15 11.04 2.56
N ASP A 78 8.13 11.69 1.39
CA ASP A 78 7.09 12.63 0.97
C ASP A 78 5.73 11.92 0.85
N LEU A 79 5.73 10.70 0.27
CA LEU A 79 4.55 9.84 0.15
C LEU A 79 4.08 9.31 1.49
N GLU A 80 5.02 8.88 2.33
CA GLU A 80 4.75 8.42 3.69
C GLU A 80 4.12 9.55 4.50
N ALA A 81 4.72 10.74 4.53
CA ALA A 81 4.20 11.91 5.27
C ALA A 81 2.78 12.35 4.86
N ARG A 82 2.35 12.04 3.64
CA ARG A 82 1.00 12.35 3.12
C ARG A 82 0.04 11.16 3.18
N GLY A 83 0.47 10.02 3.70
CA GLY A 83 -0.39 8.85 3.91
C GLY A 83 -0.73 8.07 2.65
N PHE A 84 0.09 8.15 1.59
CA PHE A 84 -0.04 7.31 0.40
C PHE A 84 0.55 5.92 0.59
N ILE A 85 1.62 5.83 1.38
CA ILE A 85 2.27 4.59 1.76
C ILE A 85 2.43 4.50 3.28
N VAL A 86 2.52 3.28 3.77
CA VAL A 86 2.91 2.98 5.15
C VAL A 86 4.09 2.01 5.13
N GLU A 87 5.10 2.25 5.96
CA GLU A 87 6.15 1.27 6.19
C GLU A 87 5.57 0.09 6.99
N THR A 88 5.60 -1.11 6.39
CA THR A 88 5.12 -2.34 7.02
C THR A 88 6.26 -3.12 7.67
N PHE A 89 7.49 -2.95 7.16
CA PHE A 89 8.67 -3.62 7.69
C PHE A 89 9.93 -2.77 7.54
N CYS A 90 10.60 -2.54 8.67
CA CYS A 90 11.91 -1.91 8.72
C CYS A 90 12.96 -2.95 9.18
N PRO A 91 13.96 -3.29 8.35
CA PRO A 91 15.02 -4.21 8.75
C PRO A 91 15.87 -3.60 9.87
N LYS A 92 16.26 -4.39 10.86
CA LYS A 92 17.24 -3.94 11.87
C LYS A 92 18.61 -3.76 11.22
N LYS A 93 19.42 -2.83 11.75
CA LYS A 93 20.79 -2.60 11.28
C LYS A 93 21.57 -3.92 11.27
N GLY A 94 22.19 -4.26 10.13
CA GLY A 94 22.95 -5.49 9.94
C GLY A 94 22.15 -6.66 9.33
N GLN A 95 20.82 -6.56 9.23
CA GLN A 95 20.03 -7.54 8.49
C GLN A 95 20.08 -7.23 7.00
N LYS A 96 20.26 -8.26 6.16
CA LYS A 96 20.21 -8.16 4.69
C LYS A 96 18.78 -8.08 4.14
N LEU A 97 17.80 -7.73 4.97
CA LEU A 97 16.40 -7.65 4.58
C LEU A 97 16.10 -6.27 3.98
N VAL A 98 15.13 -6.22 3.07
CA VAL A 98 14.71 -5.00 2.39
C VAL A 98 13.51 -4.37 3.09
N LYS A 99 13.49 -3.03 3.20
CA LYS A 99 12.36 -2.25 3.71
C LYS A 99 11.12 -2.53 2.86
N ARG A 100 9.96 -2.71 3.50
CA ARG A 100 8.70 -2.98 2.81
C ARG A 100 7.71 -1.86 3.08
N TRP A 101 6.96 -1.54 2.04
CA TRP A 101 5.88 -0.55 2.09
C TRP A 101 4.58 -1.20 1.66
N ALA A 102 3.48 -0.62 2.08
CA ALA A 102 2.16 -0.90 1.53
C ALA A 102 1.49 0.40 1.08
N LEU A 103 0.82 0.35 -0.07
CA LEU A 103 0.01 1.43 -0.61
C LEU A 103 -1.33 1.48 0.13
N THR A 104 -1.64 2.61 0.75
CA THR A 104 -2.87 2.77 1.54
C THR A 104 -4.14 2.80 0.69
N CYS A 105 -4.02 3.03 -0.61
CA CYS A 105 -5.14 2.97 -1.55
C CYS A 105 -5.62 1.55 -1.87
N TYR A 106 -4.87 0.52 -1.45
CA TYR A 106 -5.26 -0.89 -1.57
C TYR A 106 -5.52 -1.49 -0.18
N PRO A 107 -6.30 -2.58 -0.08
CA PRO A 107 -6.47 -3.32 1.16
C PRO A 107 -5.14 -3.94 1.59
N ILE A 108 -4.78 -3.82 2.87
CA ILE A 108 -3.51 -4.29 3.45
C ILE A 108 -3.81 -5.46 4.39
N ASP A 109 -3.06 -6.55 4.28
CA ASP A 109 -3.03 -7.65 5.26
C ASP A 109 -4.40 -8.24 5.64
N GLY A 110 -5.26 -8.48 4.64
CA GLY A 110 -6.59 -9.06 4.87
C GLY A 110 -7.63 -8.08 5.40
N ALA A 111 -7.29 -6.80 5.54
CA ALA A 111 -8.28 -5.76 5.82
C ALA A 111 -9.33 -5.72 4.70
N PRO A 112 -10.63 -5.60 5.02
CA PRO A 112 -11.69 -5.61 4.01
C PRO A 112 -11.73 -4.32 3.18
N GLN A 113 -11.11 -3.23 3.65
CA GLN A 113 -11.15 -1.93 3.00
C GLN A 113 -9.76 -1.29 2.93
N PRO A 114 -9.47 -0.53 1.87
CA PRO A 114 -8.26 0.27 1.79
C PRO A 114 -8.30 1.39 2.83
N LEU A 115 -7.15 1.66 3.45
CA LEU A 115 -7.06 2.63 4.54
C LEU A 115 -7.23 4.08 4.05
N ARG A 116 -6.75 4.38 2.84
CA ARG A 116 -6.84 5.69 2.17
C ARG A 116 -6.46 6.88 3.06
N SER A 117 -5.41 6.73 3.89
CA SER A 117 -4.97 7.73 4.87
C SER A 117 -4.73 9.12 4.25
N TYR A 118 -4.33 9.18 2.99
CA TYR A 118 -4.16 10.42 2.24
C TYR A 118 -5.42 11.30 2.15
N LEU A 119 -6.62 10.72 2.29
CA LEU A 119 -7.87 11.49 2.35
C LEU A 119 -8.03 12.27 3.66
N LEU A 120 -7.39 11.81 4.74
CA LEU A 120 -7.43 12.44 6.06
C LEU A 120 -6.32 13.49 6.24
N TRP A 121 -5.37 13.56 5.30
CA TRP A 121 -4.28 14.52 5.34
C TRP A 121 -4.80 15.92 5.03
N THR A 122 -4.38 16.89 5.84
CA THR A 122 -4.68 18.30 5.60
C THR A 122 -3.43 19.13 5.88
N PRO A 123 -3.19 20.22 5.11
CA PRO A 123 -1.97 21.02 5.25
C PRO A 123 -1.86 21.74 6.60
N LYS A 124 -2.99 21.95 7.28
CA LYS A 124 -3.04 22.64 8.59
C LYS A 124 -2.77 21.69 9.77
N ARG A 125 -2.93 20.38 9.58
CA ARG A 125 -2.85 19.40 10.68
C ARG A 125 -1.41 18.95 10.81
N LYS A 126 -0.70 19.55 11.78
CA LYS A 126 0.67 19.17 12.14
C LYS A 126 0.76 17.75 12.71
N ASP A 127 -0.33 17.29 13.32
CA ASP A 127 -0.40 16.00 14.02
C ASP A 127 -0.99 14.89 13.15
N PHE A 128 -0.74 14.90 11.85
CA PHE A 128 -1.13 13.78 10.99
C PHE A 128 -0.33 12.54 11.39
N GLN A 129 -0.90 11.74 12.30
CA GLN A 129 -0.32 10.48 12.70
C GLN A 129 -0.59 9.47 11.60
N LEU A 130 0.50 8.96 11.02
CA LEU A 130 0.39 7.85 10.11
C LEU A 130 -0.11 6.64 10.88
N PRO A 131 -1.12 5.94 10.37
CA PRO A 131 -1.49 4.66 10.93
C PRO A 131 -0.26 3.77 10.87
N THR A 132 0.24 3.34 12.03
CA THR A 132 1.29 2.34 12.07
C THR A 132 0.68 1.05 11.56
N ALA A 133 1.20 0.53 10.44
CA ALA A 133 0.80 -0.78 9.98
C ALA A 133 1.02 -1.80 11.12
N PRO A 134 0.14 -2.80 11.29
CA PRO A 134 0.41 -3.88 12.23
C PRO A 134 1.81 -4.42 11.94
N LYS A 135 2.64 -4.58 12.99
CA LYS A 135 4.02 -5.03 12.83
C LYS A 135 3.99 -6.35 12.08
N TYR A 136 4.52 -6.32 10.87
CA TYR A 136 4.61 -7.51 10.04
C TYR A 136 5.48 -8.56 10.76
N ASN A 137 4.89 -9.73 11.04
CA ASN A 137 5.61 -10.85 11.62
C ASN A 137 6.20 -11.69 10.47
N PRO A 138 7.53 -11.80 10.34
CA PRO A 138 8.17 -12.44 9.19
C PRO A 138 8.00 -13.98 9.11
N VAL A 139 7.20 -14.58 9.99
CA VAL A 139 6.96 -16.04 10.03
C VAL A 139 6.10 -16.50 8.85
N ASP A 140 5.24 -15.62 8.29
CA ASP A 140 4.23 -16.01 7.31
C ASP A 140 4.64 -15.85 5.83
N ASP A 141 5.81 -15.26 5.52
CA ASP A 141 6.37 -15.32 4.15
C ASP A 141 7.67 -16.14 4.18
N GLU A 142 7.60 -17.39 3.74
CA GLU A 142 8.77 -18.19 3.43
C GLU A 142 9.75 -17.39 2.56
N PHE A 143 11.01 -17.40 3.00
CA PHE A 143 12.14 -16.66 2.43
C PHE A 143 12.27 -16.86 0.92
N ILE A 144 11.90 -15.86 0.12
CA ILE A 144 12.40 -15.73 -1.25
C ILE A 144 13.52 -14.70 -1.25
N TYR A 145 14.75 -15.17 -1.02
CA TYR A 145 15.92 -14.58 -1.65
C TYR A 145 16.41 -15.54 -2.74
N VAL A 146 16.37 -15.08 -3.99
CA VAL A 146 17.15 -15.66 -5.07
C VAL A 146 18.56 -15.06 -4.97
N SER A 147 19.49 -15.80 -4.38
CA SER A 147 20.90 -15.73 -4.74
C SER A 147 21.62 -16.98 -4.20
N SER A 148 21.89 -17.92 -5.12
CA SER A 148 22.99 -18.90 -5.11
C SER A 148 23.74 -19.08 -3.78
N GLY A 149 23.37 -20.10 -3.00
CA GLY A 149 24.12 -20.53 -1.83
C GLY A 149 23.42 -21.72 -1.17
N LYS A 150 24.10 -22.86 -1.14
CA LYS A 150 23.63 -24.18 -0.67
C LYS A 150 22.61 -24.10 0.49
N LYS A 151 21.39 -24.59 0.25
CA LYS A 151 20.42 -24.83 1.33
C LYS A 151 20.96 -25.93 2.25
N LYS A 152 21.09 -25.64 3.55
CA LYS A 152 21.10 -26.70 4.58
C LYS A 152 19.66 -27.15 4.81
N PRO A 153 19.40 -28.45 4.97
CA PRO A 153 18.08 -28.92 5.37
C PRO A 153 17.77 -28.37 6.77
N VAL A 154 16.60 -27.74 6.91
CA VAL A 154 16.03 -27.35 8.19
C VAL A 154 15.44 -28.61 8.80
N GLU A 155 15.92 -28.97 9.99
CA GLU A 155 15.38 -30.06 10.79
C GLU A 155 13.93 -29.75 11.16
N LYS A 156 13.04 -30.73 10.94
CA LYS A 156 11.64 -30.66 11.35
C LYS A 156 11.59 -30.67 12.87
N GLU A 157 11.20 -29.56 13.48
CA GLU A 157 10.79 -29.55 14.88
C GLU A 157 9.38 -30.17 15.00
N GLU A 158 9.22 -31.03 15.99
CA GLU A 158 8.05 -31.85 16.27
C GLU A 158 6.83 -30.99 16.64
N GLU A 159 5.67 -31.36 16.07
CA GLU A 159 4.38 -30.76 16.38
C GLU A 159 3.95 -31.09 17.82
N HIS A 160 3.84 -30.07 18.67
CA HIS A 160 3.09 -30.18 19.92
C HIS A 160 1.58 -29.98 19.68
N PRO A 161 0.71 -30.78 20.32
CA PRO A 161 -0.74 -30.68 20.12
C PRO A 161 -1.29 -29.37 20.67
N VAL A 162 -2.01 -28.65 19.80
CA VAL A 162 -2.70 -27.40 20.09
C VAL A 162 -4.01 -27.70 20.82
N ASP A 163 -4.08 -27.34 22.10
CA ASP A 163 -5.34 -27.31 22.84
C ASP A 163 -6.29 -26.26 22.25
N GLN A 164 -7.51 -26.71 21.96
CA GLN A 164 -8.58 -25.92 21.36
C GLN A 164 -9.10 -24.86 22.35
N ILE A 165 -8.69 -23.61 22.19
CA ILE A 165 -9.30 -22.47 22.88
C ILE A 165 -10.43 -21.92 22.00
N ALA A 166 -11.67 -22.08 22.44
CA ALA A 166 -12.86 -21.56 21.78
C ALA A 166 -12.82 -20.01 21.66
N PRO A 167 -13.15 -19.43 20.49
CA PRO A 167 -13.21 -17.99 20.35
C PRO A 167 -14.43 -17.42 21.08
N LYS A 168 -14.17 -16.61 22.11
CA LYS A 168 -15.20 -15.74 22.71
C LYS A 168 -15.54 -14.61 21.75
N GLY A 169 -16.83 -14.26 21.73
CA GLY A 169 -17.53 -13.51 20.69
C GLY A 169 -16.87 -12.21 20.25
N ILE A 170 -16.79 -12.05 18.93
CA ILE A 170 -16.52 -10.77 18.28
C ILE A 170 -17.86 -10.03 18.19
N GLU A 171 -18.03 -9.01 19.02
CA GLU A 171 -19.11 -8.04 18.87
C GLU A 171 -18.97 -7.32 17.53
N SER A 172 -19.94 -7.53 16.64
CA SER A 172 -20.06 -6.84 15.37
C SER A 172 -20.40 -5.37 15.63
N TYR A 173 -19.45 -4.47 15.40
CA TYR A 173 -19.71 -3.03 15.36
C TYR A 173 -20.59 -2.69 14.14
N ARG A 174 -21.90 -2.57 14.37
CA ARG A 174 -22.82 -1.91 13.43
C ARG A 174 -22.49 -0.42 13.43
N LEU A 175 -21.85 0.06 12.37
CA LEU A 175 -21.75 1.49 12.07
C LEU A 175 -23.15 2.00 11.73
N SER A 176 -23.78 2.68 12.69
CA SER A 176 -24.98 3.49 12.48
C SER A 176 -24.68 4.56 11.44
N ARG A 177 -25.26 4.42 10.24
CA ARG A 177 -25.27 5.48 9.24
C ARG A 177 -26.11 6.64 9.77
N PRO A 178 -25.62 7.88 9.83
CA PRO A 178 -26.48 9.03 10.04
C PRO A 178 -27.41 9.18 8.83
N ALA A 179 -28.71 9.31 9.10
CA ALA A 179 -29.71 9.61 8.09
C ALA A 179 -29.42 11.01 7.52
N VAL A 180 -29.01 11.06 6.25
CA VAL A 180 -28.94 12.30 5.49
C VAL A 180 -30.38 12.66 5.12
N ARG A 181 -30.94 13.69 5.77
CA ARG A 181 -32.15 14.36 5.28
C ARG A 181 -31.77 15.12 4.02
N VAL A 182 -32.36 14.72 2.91
CA VAL A 182 -32.37 15.51 1.67
C VAL A 182 -33.61 16.40 1.78
N ASP A 183 -33.40 17.68 2.07
CA ASP A 183 -34.46 18.68 1.94
C ASP A 183 -34.53 19.05 0.45
N GLU A 184 -35.48 18.47 -0.26
CA GLU A 184 -35.88 18.89 -1.59
C GLU A 184 -36.56 20.27 -1.48
N LYS A 185 -35.87 21.32 -1.93
CA LYS A 185 -36.52 22.59 -2.27
C LYS A 185 -36.81 22.59 -3.76
N GLU A 186 -38.07 22.38 -4.09
CA GLU A 186 -38.62 22.70 -5.41
C GLU A 186 -38.65 24.23 -5.55
N GLU A 187 -37.83 24.77 -6.45
CA GLU A 187 -37.99 26.14 -6.96
C GLU A 187 -39.04 26.11 -8.08
N GLU A 188 -40.24 26.61 -7.77
CA GLU A 188 -41.25 26.94 -8.79
C GLU A 188 -40.75 28.10 -9.65
N LEU A 189 -40.38 27.78 -10.89
CA LEU A 189 -40.20 28.74 -11.98
C LEU A 189 -41.59 29.21 -12.44
N GLN A 190 -41.98 30.42 -12.03
CA GLN A 190 -43.08 31.15 -12.64
C GLN A 190 -42.60 31.76 -13.96
N PHE A 191 -43.24 31.36 -15.06
CA PHE A 191 -43.20 32.04 -16.36
C PHE A 191 -44.48 32.87 -16.55
#